data_AF-A0A6M0RWL0-F1
#
_entry.id   AF-A0A6M0RWL0-F1
#
_cell.length_a   1.000
_cell.length_b   1.000
_cell.length_c   1.000
_cell.angle_alpha   90.00
_cell.angle_beta   90.00
_cell.angle_gamma   90.00
#
_symmetry.space_group_name_H-M   'P 1'
#
loop_
_entity.id
_entity.type
_entity.pdbx_description
1 polymer ?
#
loop_
_entity_poly.entity_id
_entity_poly.type
_entity_poly.pdbx_seq_one_letter_code
_entity_poly.pdbx_strand_id
1 'polypeptide(L)'
;MQQHIPEDGLTQRKTVQNPALGRLLSYHPPGTFSIWGNNTVEAAFFPKQQEAIVISGDFDIVLIENTNSVEDAIEQWDAAKPTNQAMSVQKLNTF
;
A
#
# COMPACT_ATOMS: atom_id res chain seq x y z
N MET A 1 -9.71 12.63 25.02
CA MET A 1 -8.46 12.96 24.28
C MET A 1 -8.28 11.87 23.24
N GLN A 2 -8.62 12.17 21.98
CA GLN A 2 -8.56 11.21 20.87
C GLN A 2 -7.08 10.99 20.53
N GLN A 3 -6.58 9.77 20.76
CA GLN A 3 -5.26 9.38 20.29
C GLN A 3 -5.40 9.02 18.81
N HIS A 4 -5.19 10.03 17.97
CA HIS A 4 -5.05 9.89 16.52
C HIS A 4 -3.77 9.09 16.28
N ILE A 5 -3.92 7.84 15.87
CA ILE A 5 -2.78 7.01 15.45
C ILE A 5 -2.24 7.68 14.19
N PRO A 6 -0.99 8.19 14.17
CA PRO A 6 -0.45 8.78 12.96
C PRO A 6 -0.31 7.71 11.88
N GLU A 7 -0.74 8.10 10.68
CA GLU A 7 -0.57 7.46 9.39
C GLU A 7 0.86 6.89 9.28
N ASP A 8 0.94 5.58 9.09
CA ASP A 8 2.15 4.76 9.17
C ASP A 8 3.28 5.32 8.28
N GLY A 9 4.44 5.66 8.87
CA GLY A 9 5.54 6.40 8.22
C GLY A 9 6.22 5.66 7.06
N LEU A 10 5.61 5.74 5.87
CA LEU A 10 6.20 5.25 4.63
C LEU A 10 7.50 5.99 4.33
N THR A 11 8.53 5.22 3.99
CA THR A 11 9.83 5.78 3.63
C THR A 11 10.26 5.28 2.28
N GLN A 12 10.85 6.17 1.48
CA GLN A 12 11.47 5.79 0.22
C GLN A 12 12.66 4.88 0.49
N ARG A 13 12.76 3.80 -0.28
CA ARG A 13 13.83 2.81 -0.16
C ARG A 13 14.56 2.67 -1.49
N LYS A 14 15.85 2.34 -1.39
CA LYS A 14 16.67 2.02 -2.56
C LYS A 14 16.56 0.55 -2.98
N THR A 15 16.17 -0.32 -2.06
CA THR A 15 16.13 -1.77 -2.24
C THR A 15 14.85 -2.34 -1.66
N VAL A 16 14.33 -3.36 -2.33
CA VAL A 16 13.17 -4.12 -1.88
C VAL A 16 13.59 -5.05 -0.74
N GLN A 17 12.82 -5.10 0.34
CA GLN A 17 13.02 -6.04 1.44
C GLN A 17 12.16 -7.31 1.27
N ASN A 18 10.99 -7.18 0.66
CA ASN A 18 10.10 -8.28 0.41
C ASN A 18 10.59 -9.10 -0.82
N PRO A 19 10.91 -10.39 -0.64
CA PRO A 19 11.44 -11.21 -1.73
C PRO A 19 10.45 -11.43 -2.87
N ALA A 20 9.14 -11.41 -2.59
CA ALA A 20 8.12 -11.53 -3.63
C ALA A 20 8.09 -10.28 -4.52
N LEU A 21 8.11 -9.09 -3.90
CA LEU A 21 8.22 -7.83 -4.65
C LEU A 21 9.53 -7.79 -5.43
N GLY A 22 10.65 -8.22 -4.84
CA GLY A 22 11.95 -8.24 -5.51
C GLY A 22 11.96 -9.10 -6.77
N ARG A 23 11.25 -10.24 -6.78
CA ARG A 23 11.08 -11.08 -7.97
C ARG A 23 10.25 -10.39 -9.04
N LEU A 24 9.15 -9.72 -8.67
CA LEU A 24 8.33 -8.96 -9.63
C LEU A 24 9.11 -7.80 -10.26
N LEU A 25 9.89 -7.10 -9.45
CA LEU A 25 10.70 -5.98 -9.93
C LEU A 25 11.91 -6.41 -10.77
N SER A 26 12.34 -7.68 -10.67
CA SER A 26 13.44 -8.19 -11.51
C SER A 26 13.13 -8.22 -13.02
N TYR A 27 11.84 -8.20 -13.38
CA TYR A 27 11.39 -8.09 -14.78
C TYR A 27 11.36 -6.64 -15.29
N HIS A 28 11.63 -5.66 -14.42
CA HIS A 28 11.56 -4.24 -14.74
C HIS A 28 12.96 -3.61 -14.68
N PRO A 29 13.30 -2.71 -15.62
CA PRO A 29 14.59 -2.02 -15.57
C PRO A 29 14.74 -1.19 -14.28
N PRO A 30 15.93 -1.14 -13.66
CA PRO A 30 16.19 -0.24 -12.55
C PRO A 30 15.88 1.21 -12.94
N GLY A 31 15.12 1.92 -12.10
CA GLY A 31 14.73 3.32 -12.34
C GLY A 31 13.40 3.51 -13.07
N THR A 32 12.70 2.44 -13.46
CA THR A 32 11.30 2.56 -13.93
C THR A 32 10.28 2.57 -12.79
N PHE A 33 10.72 2.36 -11.56
CA PHE A 33 9.89 2.31 -10.37
C PHE A 33 10.56 2.97 -9.17
N SER A 34 9.75 3.37 -8.18
CA SER A 34 10.19 3.80 -6.86
C SER A 34 9.66 2.83 -5.81
N ILE A 35 10.49 2.49 -4.83
CA ILE A 35 10.10 1.59 -3.73
C ILE A 35 9.84 2.43 -2.48
N TRP A 36 8.72 2.15 -1.81
CA TRP A 36 8.40 2.72 -0.52
C TRP A 36 7.92 1.63 0.42
N GLY A 37 8.22 1.76 1.71
CA GLY A 37 7.71 0.79 2.67
C GLY A 37 8.07 1.11 4.10
N ASN A 38 7.46 0.35 5.00
CA ASN A 38 7.71 0.36 6.43
C ASN A 38 7.86 -1.11 6.91
N ASN A 39 7.53 -1.42 8.17
CA ASN A 39 7.62 -2.77 8.71
C ASN A 39 6.41 -3.66 8.36
N THR A 40 5.33 -3.08 7.85
CA THR A 40 4.02 -3.73 7.65
C THR A 40 3.57 -3.76 6.19
N VAL A 41 4.10 -2.89 5.34
CA VAL A 41 3.78 -2.80 3.91
C VAL A 41 5.01 -2.39 3.11
N GLU A 42 5.15 -2.94 1.91
CA GLU A 42 6.12 -2.50 0.92
C GLU A 42 5.46 -2.39 -0.45
N ALA A 43 5.66 -1.26 -1.13
CA ALA A 43 5.05 -0.95 -2.39
C ALA A 43 6.10 -0.50 -3.42
N ALA A 44 5.86 -0.84 -4.68
CA ALA A 44 6.61 -0.31 -5.81
C ALA A 44 5.66 0.46 -6.74
N PHE A 45 5.97 1.73 -6.98
CA PHE A 45 5.21 2.62 -7.84
C PHE A 45 5.88 2.78 -9.21
N PHE A 46 5.10 2.63 -10.28
CA PHE A 46 5.52 2.72 -11.68
C PHE A 46 4.89 3.95 -12.34
N PRO A 47 5.59 5.11 -12.32
CA PRO A 47 5.01 6.38 -12.75
C PRO A 47 4.57 6.42 -14.22
N LYS A 48 5.21 5.64 -15.10
CA LYS A 48 4.84 5.59 -16.52
C LYS A 48 3.53 4.83 -16.78
N GLN A 49 3.19 3.88 -15.91
CA GLN A 49 2.00 3.05 -16.01
C GLN A 49 0.86 3.58 -15.13
N GLN A 50 1.17 4.50 -14.19
CA GLN A 50 0.23 4.92 -13.14
C GLN A 50 -0.27 3.71 -12.35
N GLU A 51 0.65 2.79 -12.04
CA GLU A 51 0.40 1.55 -11.33
C GLU A 51 1.28 1.44 -10.09
N ALA A 52 0.78 0.75 -9.07
CA ALA A 52 1.56 0.37 -7.90
C ALA A 52 1.30 -1.07 -7.51
N ILE A 53 2.36 -1.80 -7.16
CA ILE A 53 2.26 -3.12 -6.56
C ILE A 53 2.46 -2.94 -5.07
N VAL A 54 1.45 -3.27 -4.26
CA VAL A 54 1.49 -3.21 -2.81
C VAL A 54 1.55 -4.63 -2.26
N ILE A 55 2.53 -4.90 -1.38
CA ILE A 55 2.63 -6.15 -0.65
C ILE A 55 2.53 -5.89 0.86
N SER A 56 1.58 -6.56 1.51
CA SER A 56 1.36 -6.48 2.95
C SER A 56 2.25 -7.46 3.73
N GLY A 57 2.38 -7.23 5.04
CA GLY A 57 3.05 -8.15 5.96
C GLY A 57 2.39 -9.53 6.04
N ASP A 58 1.10 -9.64 5.69
CA ASP A 58 0.36 -10.90 5.59
C ASP A 58 0.57 -11.60 4.23
N PHE A 59 1.50 -11.09 3.41
CA PHE A 59 1.81 -11.57 2.06
C PHE A 59 0.69 -11.38 1.02
N ASP A 60 -0.28 -10.50 1.30
CA ASP A 60 -1.24 -10.10 0.28
C ASP A 60 -0.55 -9.22 -0.76
N ILE A 61 -0.74 -9.56 -2.04
CA ILE A 61 -0.19 -8.82 -3.18
C ILE A 61 -1.35 -8.20 -3.92
N VAL A 62 -1.34 -6.88 -4.07
CA VAL A 62 -2.39 -6.13 -4.76
C VAL A 62 -1.76 -5.23 -5.81
N LEU A 63 -2.32 -5.27 -7.02
CA LEU A 63 -2.04 -4.30 -8.07
C LEU A 63 -3.08 -3.17 -7.96
N ILE A 64 -2.60 -1.95 -7.84
CA ILE A 64 -3.41 -0.73 -7.86
C ILE A 64 -3.14 -0.02 -9.17
N GLU A 65 -4.19 0.16 -9.98
CA GLU A 65 -4.14 0.87 -11.26
C GLU A 65 -4.66 2.30 -11.09
N ASN A 66 -4.34 3.19 -12.04
CA ASN A 66 -4.77 4.60 -12.06
C ASN A 66 -4.33 5.42 -10.83
N THR A 67 -3.18 5.08 -10.26
CA THR A 67 -2.61 5.80 -9.12
C THR A 67 -1.50 6.76 -9.54
N ASN A 68 -1.42 7.91 -8.87
CA ASN A 68 -0.44 8.95 -9.19
C ASN A 68 0.74 9.00 -8.21
N SER A 69 0.62 8.33 -7.05
CA SER A 69 1.66 8.25 -6.05
C SER A 69 1.54 6.96 -5.24
N VAL A 70 2.57 6.63 -4.47
CA VAL A 70 2.54 5.42 -3.66
C VAL A 70 1.61 5.54 -2.45
N GLU A 71 1.43 6.77 -1.96
CA GLU A 71 0.53 7.10 -0.86
C GLU A 71 -0.92 6.85 -1.27
N ASP A 72 -1.33 7.36 -2.44
CA ASP A 72 -2.65 7.10 -3.02
C ASP A 72 -2.88 5.60 -3.25
N ALA A 73 -1.88 4.87 -3.75
CA ALA A 73 -1.98 3.42 -3.90
C ALA A 73 -2.21 2.69 -2.57
N ILE A 74 -1.53 3.12 -1.51
CA ILE A 74 -1.66 2.51 -0.18
C ILE A 74 -2.98 2.87 0.47
N GLU A 75 -3.48 4.09 0.29
CA GLU A 75 -4.83 4.49 0.70
C GLU A 75 -5.90 3.64 0.00
N GLN A 76 -5.78 3.44 -1.31
CA GLN A 76 -6.70 2.58 -2.06
C GLN A 76 -6.65 1.11 -1.61
N TRP A 77 -5.44 0.59 -1.36
CA TRP A 77 -5.26 -0.75 -0.79
C TRP A 77 -5.90 -0.87 0.59
N ASP A 78 -5.69 0.11 1.47
CA ASP A 78 -6.22 0.09 2.84
C ASP A 78 -7.75 0.28 2.87
N ALA A 79 -8.30 1.10 1.98
CA ALA A 79 -9.74 1.26 1.79
C ALA A 79 -10.41 -0.01 1.23
N ALA A 80 -9.69 -0.77 0.41
CA ALA A 80 -10.16 -2.03 -0.16
C ALA A 80 -10.14 -3.20 0.85
N LYS A 81 -9.42 -3.07 1.97
CA LYS A 81 -9.43 -4.11 3.01
C LYS A 81 -10.81 -4.21 3.68
N PRO A 82 -11.36 -5.43 3.81
CA PRO A 82 -12.68 -5.63 4.42
C PRO A 82 -12.72 -5.23 5.92
N THR A 83 -11.58 -5.09 6.59
CA THR A 83 -11.49 -4.70 8.00
C THR A 83 -11.89 -3.25 8.29
N ASN A 84 -11.77 -2.33 7.32
CA ASN A 84 -12.18 -0.93 7.50
C ASN A 84 -13.68 -0.69 7.24
N GLN A 85 -14.37 -1.63 6.58
CA GLN A 85 -15.82 -1.59 6.40
C GLN A 85 -16.59 -1.93 7.70
N ALA A 86 -15.93 -2.55 8.68
CA ALA A 86 -16.57 -3.00 9.92
C ALA A 86 -16.82 -1.88 10.95
N MET A 87 -16.22 -0.68 10.81
CA MET A 87 -16.45 0.43 11.74
C MET A 87 -17.62 1.37 11.37
N SER A 88 -18.23 1.22 10.19
CA SER A 88 -19.31 2.10 9.74
C SER A 88 -20.73 1.54 9.98
N VAL A 89 -20.88 0.36 10.59
CA VAL A 89 -22.20 -0.31 10.78
C VAL A 89 -22.69 -0.34 12.23
N GLN A 90 -22.06 0.38 13.17
CA GLN A 90 -22.53 0.48 14.56
C GLN A 90 -22.95 1.91 14.91
N LYS A 91 -23.95 2.46 14.21
CA LYS A 91 -24.71 3.61 14.72
C LYS A 91 -26.07 3.76 14.01
N LEU A 92 -26.87 2.69 13.97
CA LEU A 92 -28.29 2.82 13.66
C LEU A 92 -29.16 1.85 14.45
N ASN A 93 -28.96 1.79 15.77
CA ASN A 93 -29.90 1.15 16.69
C ASN A 93 -30.16 2.07 17.88
N THR A 94 -31.07 3.03 17.69
CA THR A 94 -31.94 3.46 18.79
C THR A 94 -33.33 3.69 18.21
N PHE A 95 -34.27 2.83 18.65
CA PHE A 95 -35.71 2.97 18.48
C PHE A 95 -36.25 4.18 19.24
#